data_AF-A0A9W2Z8D2-F1
#
_entry.id   AF-A0A9W2Z8D2-F1
#
_cell.length_a   1.000
_cell.length_b   1.000
_cell.length_c   1.000
_cell.angle_alpha   90.00
_cell.angle_beta   90.00
_cell.angle_gamma   90.00
#
_symmetry.space_group_name_H-M   'P 1'
#
loop_
_entity.id
_entity.type
_entity.pdbx_description
1 polymer ?
#
loop_
_entity_poly.entity_id
_entity_poly.type
_entity_poly.pdbx_seq_one_letter_code
_entity_poly.pdbx_strand_id
1 'polypeptide(L)'
;MASPIMKQLDQLLIKELKQELRYRGLKHGGSKGTLTARLRQALIEEEEDPDSYQFEVGLDITELLGKMQEKMELLGKMQEKMELLGKMQEKMDTLDIGIRTMQDKIDTLYSGIRTELVSVNQKITKMEVTMNQRVDMVEKDIEKLKVQVREGLNGE
;
A
#
# COMPACT_ATOMS: atom_id res chain seq x y z
N MET A 1 -17.78 40.34 8.93
CA MET A 1 -16.76 41.20 8.30
C MET A 1 -15.42 40.73 8.82
N ALA A 2 -14.44 40.41 7.96
CA ALA A 2 -13.12 40.04 8.43
C ALA A 2 -12.45 41.27 9.04
N SER A 3 -11.99 41.19 10.28
CA SER A 3 -11.26 42.28 10.93
C SER A 3 -9.94 42.53 10.19
N PRO A 4 -9.57 43.79 9.90
CA PRO A 4 -8.29 44.11 9.29
C PRO A 4 -7.15 43.66 10.19
N ILE A 5 -6.04 43.20 9.58
CA ILE A 5 -4.84 42.83 10.33
C ILE A 5 -4.08 44.13 10.58
N MET A 6 -3.92 44.47 11.85
CA MET A 6 -3.08 45.58 12.29
C MET A 6 -1.62 45.14 12.28
N LYS A 7 -0.78 45.87 11.53
CA LYS A 7 0.66 45.63 11.48
C LYS A 7 1.45 46.88 11.85
N GLN A 8 2.59 46.69 12.49
CA GLN A 8 3.56 47.77 12.69
C GLN A 8 4.42 47.99 11.43
N LEU A 9 5.09 49.14 11.37
CA LEU A 9 5.86 49.60 10.21
C LEU A 9 6.93 48.59 9.74
N ASP A 10 7.60 47.89 10.66
CA ASP A 10 8.63 46.90 10.41
C ASP A 10 8.07 45.58 9.83
N GLN A 11 6.83 45.25 10.22
CA GLN A 11 6.09 44.06 9.79
C GLN A 11 5.45 44.21 8.41
N LEU A 12 5.40 45.43 7.85
CA LEU A 12 4.86 45.66 6.52
C LEU A 12 5.72 45.01 5.43
N LEU A 13 5.05 44.33 4.51
CA LEU A 13 5.64 43.80 3.28
C LEU A 13 5.84 44.91 2.25
N ILE A 14 6.73 44.70 1.27
CA ILE A 14 6.99 45.67 0.19
C ILE A 14 5.70 46.06 -0.55
N LYS A 15 4.78 45.11 -0.75
CA LYS A 15 3.49 45.38 -1.40
C LYS A 15 2.63 46.35 -0.58
N GLU A 16 2.63 46.18 0.74
CA GLU A 16 1.87 46.98 1.71
C GLU A 16 2.49 48.38 1.86
N LEU A 17 3.82 48.47 2.00
CA LEU A 17 4.56 49.74 2.03
C LEU A 17 4.31 50.58 0.77
N LYS A 18 4.32 49.96 -0.42
CA LYS A 18 4.04 50.65 -1.68
C LYS A 18 2.59 51.08 -1.82
N GLN A 19 1.66 50.37 -1.17
CA GLN A 19 0.25 50.72 -1.17
C GLN A 19 0.01 51.93 -0.26
N GLU A 20 0.56 51.90 0.95
CA GLU A 20 0.45 53.01 1.90
C GLU A 20 1.09 54.30 1.38
N LEU A 21 2.31 54.21 0.85
CA LEU A 21 2.97 55.36 0.20
C LEU A 21 2.16 55.89 -0.99
N ARG A 22 1.44 55.03 -1.72
CA ARG A 22 0.54 55.47 -2.80
C ARG A 22 -0.68 56.21 -2.26
N TYR A 23 -1.31 55.73 -1.19
CA TYR A 23 -2.43 56.42 -0.56
C TYR A 23 -2.03 57.81 -0.05
N ARG A 24 -0.80 57.96 0.46
CA ARG A 24 -0.24 59.23 0.93
C ARG A 24 0.33 60.11 -0.19
N GLY A 25 0.23 59.71 -1.46
CA GLY A 25 0.77 60.47 -2.60
C GLY A 25 2.30 60.55 -2.66
N LEU A 26 3.00 59.67 -1.96
CA LEU A 26 4.46 59.64 -1.86
C LEU A 26 5.09 58.74 -2.95
N LYS A 27 6.37 58.98 -3.24
CA LYS A 27 7.13 58.12 -4.16
C LYS A 27 7.20 56.68 -3.60
N HIS A 28 6.73 55.71 -4.38
CA HIS A 28 6.66 54.29 -4.00
C HIS A 28 7.72 53.42 -4.71
N GLY A 29 8.78 54.03 -5.25
CA GLY A 29 9.93 53.34 -5.82
C GLY A 29 11.11 53.23 -4.83
N GLY A 30 11.86 52.13 -4.91
CA GLY A 30 13.04 51.87 -4.07
C GLY A 30 13.04 50.49 -3.41
N SER A 31 14.07 50.24 -2.59
CA SER A 31 14.19 49.03 -1.76
C SER A 31 13.26 49.10 -0.54
N LYS A 32 13.02 47.97 0.15
CA LYS A 32 12.19 47.94 1.37
C LYS A 32 12.62 48.99 2.38
N GLY A 33 13.93 49.09 2.65
CA GLY A 33 14.48 50.08 3.58
C GLY A 33 14.19 51.53 3.15
N THR A 34 14.29 51.84 1.86
CA THR A 34 13.95 53.18 1.35
C THR A 34 12.47 53.51 1.52
N LEU A 35 11.58 52.54 1.27
CA LEU A 35 10.14 52.73 1.42
C LEU A 35 9.76 52.86 2.90
N THR A 36 10.31 52.02 3.77
CA THR A 36 10.12 52.07 5.23
C THR A 36 10.62 53.41 5.81
N ALA A 37 11.80 53.87 5.41
CA ALA A 37 12.33 55.16 5.87
C ALA A 37 11.46 56.34 5.43
N ARG A 38 10.96 56.31 4.19
CA ARG A 38 10.06 57.35 3.66
C ARG A 38 8.72 57.35 4.40
N LEU A 39 8.17 56.18 4.69
CA LEU A 39 6.92 56.07 5.45
C LEU A 39 7.12 56.47 6.91
N ARG A 40 8.25 56.12 7.53
CA ARG A 40 8.64 56.58 8.87
C ARG A 40 8.70 58.11 8.95
N GLN A 41 9.33 58.74 7.96
CA GLN A 41 9.42 60.20 7.89
C GLN A 41 8.05 60.86 7.76
N ALA A 42 7.17 60.30 6.93
CA ALA A 42 5.80 60.81 6.77
C ALA A 42 4.98 60.73 8.06
N LEU A 43 5.10 59.65 8.84
CA LEU A 43 4.44 59.52 10.15
C LEU A 43 4.92 60.60 11.13
N ILE A 44 6.23 60.83 11.19
CA ILE A 44 6.81 61.89 12.05
C ILE A 44 6.27 63.27 11.64
N GLU A 45 6.14 63.53 10.33
CA GLU A 45 5.57 64.79 9.80
C GLU A 45 4.07 64.93 10.10
N GLU A 46 3.37 63.81 10.27
CA GLU A 46 1.97 63.75 10.71
C GLU A 46 1.81 63.75 12.25
N GLU A 47 2.90 63.93 13.00
CA GLU A 47 2.95 63.86 14.47
C GLU A 47 2.56 62.49 15.06
N GLU A 48 2.62 61.44 14.24
CA GLU A 48 2.37 60.05 14.63
C GLU A 48 3.68 59.34 15.00
N ASP A 49 3.66 58.52 16.05
CA ASP A 49 4.83 57.71 16.44
C ASP A 49 4.98 56.49 15.51
N PRO A 50 6.05 56.41 14.69
CA PRO A 50 6.25 55.31 13.76
C PRO A 50 6.38 53.93 14.42
N ASP A 51 6.76 53.89 15.70
CA ASP A 51 6.94 52.64 16.45
C ASP A 51 5.65 52.20 17.15
N SER A 52 4.69 53.11 17.35
CA SER A 52 3.37 52.81 17.92
C SER A 52 2.24 52.75 16.88
N TYR A 53 2.42 53.33 15.69
CA TYR A 53 1.39 53.39 14.65
C TYR A 53 1.05 52.00 14.08
N GLN A 54 -0.24 51.72 13.91
CA GLN A 54 -0.75 50.46 13.35
C GLN A 54 -1.41 50.69 12.00
N PHE A 55 -0.94 49.96 11.00
CA PHE A 55 -1.49 50.01 9.64
C PHE A 55 -2.56 48.95 9.46
N GLU A 56 -3.70 49.36 8.89
CA GLU A 56 -4.74 48.43 8.44
C GLU A 56 -4.31 47.77 7.13
N VAL A 57 -3.86 46.53 7.22
CA VAL A 57 -3.55 45.74 6.03
C VAL A 57 -4.77 44.96 5.60
N GLY A 58 -5.32 45.33 4.45
CA GLY A 58 -6.36 44.57 3.78
C GLY A 58 -5.86 43.17 3.43
N LEU A 59 -6.66 42.15 3.76
CA LEU A 59 -6.39 40.79 3.32
C LEU A 59 -6.38 40.75 1.79
N ASP A 60 -5.34 40.16 1.22
CA ASP A 60 -5.25 39.89 -0.22
C ASP A 60 -6.21 38.74 -0.57
N ILE A 61 -7.49 39.09 -0.77
CA ILE A 61 -8.57 38.13 -1.04
C ILE A 61 -8.23 37.30 -2.27
N THR A 62 -7.55 37.86 -3.27
CA THR A 62 -7.14 37.16 -4.48
C THR A 62 -6.11 36.07 -4.18
N GLU A 63 -5.09 36.37 -3.36
CA GLU A 63 -4.10 35.37 -2.92
C GLU A 63 -4.76 34.26 -2.09
N LEU A 64 -5.70 34.62 -1.21
CA LEU A 64 -6.44 33.66 -0.39
C LEU A 64 -7.33 32.74 -1.23
N LEU A 65 -8.06 33.30 -2.20
CA LEU A 65 -8.90 32.54 -3.13
C LEU A 65 -8.06 31.58 -3.99
N GLY A 66 -6.90 32.03 -4.46
CA GLY A 66 -5.96 31.16 -5.20
C GLY A 66 -5.53 29.95 -4.36
N LYS A 67 -5.09 30.17 -3.10
CA LYS A 67 -4.72 29.09 -2.18
C LYS A 67 -5.88 28.15 -1.87
N MET A 68 -7.10 28.67 -1.73
CA MET A 68 -8.29 27.85 -1.53
C MET A 68 -8.60 26.98 -2.76
N GLN A 69 -8.45 27.52 -3.96
CA GLN A 69 -8.68 26.80 -5.21
C GLN A 69 -7.66 25.66 -5.38
N GLU A 70 -6.37 25.93 -5.14
CA GLU A 70 -5.32 24.89 -5.15
C GLU A 70 -5.61 23.78 -4.13
N LYS A 71 -6.03 24.15 -2.91
CA LYS A 71 -6.38 23.18 -1.87
C LYS A 71 -7.60 22.33 -2.25
N MET A 72 -8.59 22.91 -2.92
CA MET A 72 -9.77 22.19 -3.39
C MET A 72 -9.41 21.17 -4.48
N GLU A 73 -8.50 21.53 -5.40
CA GLU A 73 -8.01 20.61 -6.43
C GLU A 73 -7.23 19.44 -5.82
N LEU A 74 -6.38 19.71 -4.82
CA LEU A 74 -5.67 18.67 -4.08
C LEU A 74 -6.61 17.71 -3.36
N LEU A 75 -7.69 18.22 -2.76
CA LEU A 75 -8.71 17.40 -2.11
C LEU A 75 -9.43 16.48 -3.10
N GLY A 76 -9.75 16.98 -4.31
CA GLY A 76 -10.35 16.16 -5.37
C GLY A 76 -9.43 14.99 -5.78
N LYS A 77 -8.15 15.27 -6.05
CA LYS A 77 -7.15 14.24 -6.37
C LYS A 77 -6.99 13.21 -5.25
N MET A 78 -7.08 13.64 -4.00
CA MET A 78 -7.01 12.75 -2.85
C MET A 78 -8.24 11.83 -2.74
N GLN A 79 -9.44 12.34 -3.05
CA GLN A 79 -10.65 11.52 -3.10
C GLN A 79 -10.57 10.45 -4.19
N GLU A 80 -10.13 10.82 -5.40
CA GLU A 80 -9.95 9.85 -6.50
C GLU A 80 -8.94 8.75 -6.12
N LYS A 81 -7.82 9.13 -5.48
CA LYS A 81 -6.82 8.17 -5.00
C LYS A 81 -7.39 7.24 -3.92
N MET A 82 -8.22 7.75 -3.02
CA MET A 82 -8.87 6.93 -1.99
C MET A 82 -9.83 5.91 -2.60
N GLU A 83 -10.60 6.30 -3.63
CA GLU A 83 -11.48 5.38 -4.35
C GLU A 83 -10.68 4.29 -5.08
N LEU A 84 -9.57 4.65 -5.73
CA LEU A 84 -8.68 3.68 -6.38
C LEU A 84 -8.07 2.69 -5.38
N LEU A 85 -7.68 3.15 -4.19
CA LEU A 85 -7.19 2.28 -3.12
C LEU A 85 -8.27 1.31 -2.64
N GLY A 86 -9.53 1.77 -2.52
CA GLY A 86 -10.67 0.90 -2.19
C GLY A 86 -10.86 -0.22 -3.22
N LYS A 87 -10.90 0.11 -4.52
CA LYS A 87 -11.00 -0.88 -5.61
C LYS A 87 -9.83 -1.86 -5.62
N MET A 88 -8.63 -1.39 -5.28
CA MET A 88 -7.45 -2.25 -5.18
C MET A 88 -7.54 -3.21 -4.00
N GLN A 89 -8.07 -2.76 -2.85
CA GLN A 89 -8.30 -3.60 -1.69
C GLN A 89 -9.30 -4.72 -2.00
N GLU A 90 -10.43 -4.41 -2.64
CA GLU A 90 -11.44 -5.42 -3.03
C GLU A 90 -10.86 -6.50 -3.96
N LYS A 91 -10.00 -6.10 -4.91
CA LYS A 91 -9.29 -7.04 -5.79
C LYS A 91 -8.31 -7.91 -5.01
N MET A 92 -7.62 -7.34 -4.02
CA MET A 92 -6.69 -8.09 -3.18
C MET A 92 -7.41 -9.13 -2.33
N ASP A 93 -8.56 -8.77 -1.75
CA ASP A 93 -9.40 -9.68 -0.97
C ASP A 93 -9.94 -10.82 -1.86
N THR A 94 -10.33 -10.52 -3.09
CA THR A 94 -10.77 -11.53 -4.06
C THR A 94 -9.64 -12.50 -4.42
N LEU A 95 -8.42 -11.99 -4.62
CA LEU A 95 -7.24 -12.82 -4.89
C LEU A 95 -6.90 -13.72 -3.69
N ASP A 96 -6.97 -13.19 -2.48
CA ASP A 96 -6.71 -13.93 -1.23
C ASP A 96 -7.70 -15.10 -1.05
N ILE A 97 -8.99 -14.87 -1.32
CA ILE A 97 -10.01 -15.94 -1.34
C ILE A 97 -9.67 -17.00 -2.40
N GLY A 98 -9.26 -16.56 -3.59
CA GLY A 98 -8.86 -17.47 -4.68
C GLY A 98 -7.66 -18.35 -4.30
N ILE A 99 -6.65 -17.77 -3.67
CA ILE A 99 -5.45 -18.47 -3.20
C ILE A 99 -5.82 -19.54 -2.18
N ARG A 100 -6.62 -19.19 -1.17
CA ARG A 100 -7.11 -20.15 -0.15
C ARG A 100 -7.87 -21.31 -0.77
N THR A 101 -8.78 -21.00 -1.69
CA THR A 101 -9.57 -22.03 -2.39
C THR A 101 -8.69 -23.00 -3.18
N MET A 102 -7.62 -22.50 -3.81
CA MET A 102 -6.66 -23.36 -4.51
C MET A 102 -5.84 -24.22 -3.55
N GLN A 103 -5.44 -23.68 -2.40
CA GLN A 103 -4.75 -24.43 -1.36
C GLN A 103 -5.61 -25.59 -0.83
N ASP A 104 -6.89 -25.34 -0.52
CA ASP A 104 -7.81 -26.39 -0.07
C ASP A 104 -7.96 -27.53 -1.09
N LYS A 105 -8.00 -27.17 -2.39
CA LYS A 105 -8.03 -28.16 -3.48
C LYS A 105 -6.74 -28.97 -3.57
N ILE A 106 -5.59 -28.32 -3.40
CA ILE A 106 -4.28 -29.00 -3.39
C ILE A 106 -4.21 -29.99 -2.23
N ASP A 107 -4.65 -29.60 -1.03
CA ASP A 107 -4.63 -30.46 0.16
C ASP A 107 -5.56 -31.67 -0.01
N THR A 108 -6.74 -31.44 -0.61
CA THR A 108 -7.68 -32.52 -0.94
C THR A 108 -7.08 -33.50 -1.95
N LEU A 109 -6.44 -33.00 -3.01
CA LEU A 109 -5.78 -33.86 -4.00
C LEU A 109 -4.62 -34.63 -3.40
N TYR A 110 -3.79 -33.98 -2.58
CA TYR A 110 -2.65 -34.61 -1.93
C TYR A 110 -3.07 -35.74 -0.99
N SER A 111 -4.09 -35.52 -0.17
CA SER A 111 -4.64 -36.54 0.73
C SER A 111 -5.28 -37.71 -0.03
N GLY A 112 -5.99 -37.43 -1.13
CA GLY A 112 -6.55 -38.46 -2.02
C GLY A 112 -5.46 -39.35 -2.63
N ILE A 113 -4.45 -38.74 -3.27
CA ILE A 113 -3.31 -39.47 -3.86
C ILE A 113 -2.59 -40.31 -2.81
N ARG A 114 -2.33 -39.73 -1.63
CA ARG A 114 -1.67 -40.46 -0.53
C ARG A 114 -2.46 -41.69 -0.10
N THR A 115 -3.79 -41.59 -0.02
CA THR A 115 -4.67 -42.69 0.38
C THR A 115 -4.64 -43.82 -0.66
N GLU A 116 -4.75 -43.48 -1.94
CA GLU A 116 -4.67 -44.45 -3.03
C GLU A 116 -3.30 -45.14 -3.07
N LEU A 117 -2.20 -44.39 -2.88
CA LEU A 117 -0.85 -44.96 -2.86
C LEU A 117 -0.69 -45.99 -1.73
N VAL A 118 -1.19 -45.70 -0.53
CA VAL A 118 -1.17 -46.64 0.60
C VAL A 118 -1.98 -47.89 0.28
N SER A 119 -3.17 -47.75 -0.32
CA SER A 119 -4.04 -48.86 -0.73
C SER A 119 -3.35 -49.77 -1.77
N VAL A 120 -2.72 -49.18 -2.79
CA VAL A 120 -1.95 -49.93 -3.80
C VAL A 120 -0.78 -50.65 -3.16
N ASN A 121 -0.03 -49.99 -2.28
CA ASN A 121 1.11 -50.60 -1.62
C ASN A 121 0.70 -51.81 -0.76
N GLN A 122 -0.41 -51.70 -0.03
CA GLN A 122 -0.98 -52.83 0.73
C GLN A 122 -1.39 -54.01 -0.17
N LYS A 123 -1.97 -53.73 -1.34
CA LYS A 123 -2.32 -54.77 -2.32
C LYS A 123 -1.07 -55.47 -2.86
N ILE A 124 0.00 -54.72 -3.17
CA ILE A 124 1.28 -55.28 -3.61
C ILE A 124 1.85 -56.20 -2.53
N THR A 125 1.95 -55.74 -1.28
CA THR A 125 2.46 -56.56 -0.18
C THR A 125 1.65 -57.85 0.01
N LYS A 126 0.31 -57.78 -0.08
CA LYS A 126 -0.54 -58.98 0.04
C LYS A 126 -0.31 -59.96 -1.12
N MET A 127 -0.13 -59.44 -2.32
CA MET A 127 0.17 -60.24 -3.51
C MET A 127 1.53 -60.92 -3.39
N GLU A 128 2.58 -60.21 -2.95
CA GLU A 128 3.91 -60.76 -2.71
C GLU A 128 3.86 -61.93 -1.72
N VAL A 129 3.18 -61.76 -0.59
CA VAL A 129 3.02 -62.84 0.41
C VAL A 129 2.34 -64.07 -0.20
N THR A 130 1.27 -63.85 -0.97
CA THR A 130 0.50 -64.94 -1.59
C THR A 130 1.32 -65.65 -2.67
N MET A 131 2.09 -64.91 -3.46
CA MET A 131 2.98 -65.48 -4.48
C MET A 131 4.08 -66.31 -3.85
N ASN A 132 4.75 -65.80 -2.80
CA ASN A 132 5.79 -66.54 -2.09
C ASN A 132 5.23 -67.85 -1.51
N GLN A 133 4.06 -67.82 -0.88
CA GLN A 133 3.40 -69.03 -0.39
C GLN A 133 3.11 -70.05 -1.50
N ARG A 134 2.68 -69.58 -2.69
CA ARG A 134 2.43 -70.48 -3.83
C ARG A 134 3.73 -71.05 -4.40
N VAL A 135 4.80 -70.27 -4.45
CA VAL A 135 6.13 -70.75 -4.84
C VAL A 135 6.60 -71.85 -3.88
N ASP A 136 6.51 -71.63 -2.58
CA ASP A 136 6.88 -72.64 -1.55
C ASP A 136 6.09 -73.95 -1.71
N MET A 137 4.80 -73.87 -2.04
CA MET A 137 3.98 -75.07 -2.29
C MET A 137 4.44 -75.80 -3.55
N VAL A 138 4.70 -75.08 -4.64
CA VAL A 138 5.18 -75.67 -5.89
C VAL A 138 6.55 -76.32 -5.70
N GLU A 139 7.46 -75.69 -4.95
CA GLU A 139 8.77 -76.27 -4.62
C GLU A 139 8.62 -77.59 -3.84
N LYS A 140 7.71 -77.65 -2.87
CA LYS A 140 7.40 -78.89 -2.13
C LYS A 140 6.83 -79.98 -3.02
N ASP A 141 5.90 -79.62 -3.91
CA ASP A 141 5.30 -80.58 -4.85
C ASP A 141 6.35 -81.13 -5.82
N ILE A 142 7.25 -80.28 -6.32
CA ILE A 142 8.38 -80.69 -7.16
C ILE A 142 9.30 -81.67 -6.42
N GLU A 143 9.68 -81.39 -5.17
CA GLU A 143 10.53 -82.29 -4.39
C GLU A 143 9.85 -83.64 -4.14
N LYS A 144 8.55 -83.64 -3.85
CA LYS A 144 7.77 -84.87 -3.70
C LYS A 144 7.77 -85.71 -4.98
N LEU A 145 7.57 -85.08 -6.15
CA LEU A 145 7.60 -85.77 -7.44
C LEU A 145 9.00 -86.32 -7.76
N LYS A 146 10.08 -85.59 -7.45
CA LYS A 146 11.45 -86.09 -7.63
C LYS A 146 11.72 -87.37 -6.84
N VAL A 147 11.24 -87.44 -5.60
CA VAL A 147 11.35 -88.66 -4.76
C VAL A 147 10.60 -89.82 -5.41
N GLN A 148 9.34 -89.61 -5.80
CA GLN A 148 8.53 -90.64 -6.45
C GLN A 148 9.15 -91.19 -7.74
N VAL A 149 9.71 -90.31 -8.58
CA VAL A 149 10.41 -90.72 -9.82
C VAL A 149 11.67 -91.54 -9.49
N ARG A 150 12.45 -91.14 -8.48
CA ARG A 150 13.65 -91.89 -8.07
C ARG A 150 13.30 -93.29 -7.56
N GLU A 151 12.23 -93.41 -6.78
CA GLU A 151 11.75 -94.69 -6.26
C GLU A 151 11.24 -95.60 -7.38
N GLY A 152 10.49 -95.07 -8.34
CA GLY A 152 9.98 -95.83 -9.49
C GLY A 152 11.09 -96.38 -10.40
N LEU A 153 12.17 -95.62 -10.62
CA LEU A 153 13.30 -96.05 -11.46
C LEU A 153 14.21 -97.10 -10.82
N ASN A 154 14.22 -97.22 -9.48
CA ASN A 154 15.04 -98.19 -8.76
C ASN A 154 14.31 -99.52 -8.48
N GLY A 155 13.04 -99.63 -8.88
CA GLY A 155 12.18 -100.79 -8.64
C GLY A 155 12.00 -101.73 -9.83
N GLU A 156 12.62 -101.43 -10.98
CA GLU A 156 12.75 -102.31 -12.17
C GLU A 156 14.17 -102.89 -12.26
#